data_AF-A0A3D3PDV3-F1
#
_entry.id   AF-A0A3D3PDV3-F1
#
_cell.length_a   1.000
_cell.length_b   1.000
_cell.length_c   1.000
_cell.angle_alpha   90.00
_cell.angle_beta   90.00
_cell.angle_gamma   90.00
#
_symmetry.space_group_name_H-M   'P 1'
#
loop_
_entity.id
_entity.type
_entity.pdbx_description
1 polymer ?
#
loop_
_entity_poly.entity_id
_entity_poly.type
_entity_poly.pdbx_seq_one_letter_code
_entity_poly.pdbx_strand_id
1 'polypeptide(L)'
;QSVLVNEAFVQQAGWKQPVGEQITSFDGGNYTVIGVVKNYHYKPLTEKIGPQFFTMNPAGRYGMMYIKIKPGTETASLQYIAKTFKDLFPLSPFIYNFKQEQNEQSYAAEARWKEIILFSAILTIFISCIG
;
A
#
# COMPACT_ATOMS: atom_id res chain seq x y z
N GLN A 1 1.57 9.47 22.96
CA GLN A 1 0.95 8.32 22.25
C GLN A 1 2.06 7.48 21.64
N SER A 2 1.87 6.18 21.39
CA SER A 2 2.93 5.34 20.80
C SER A 2 2.75 5.23 19.28
N VAL A 3 3.85 5.23 18.54
CA VAL A 3 3.85 5.18 17.07
C VAL A 3 4.90 4.19 16.56
N LEU A 4 4.62 3.57 15.41
CA LEU A 4 5.62 2.83 14.64
C LEU A 4 6.04 3.67 13.44
N VAL A 5 7.29 3.56 13.01
CA VAL A 5 7.80 4.24 11.81
C VAL A 5 8.43 3.23 10.85
N ASN A 6 8.56 3.56 9.57
CA ASN A 6 9.32 2.70 8.65
C ASN A 6 10.82 3.09 8.60
N GLU A 7 11.65 2.24 8.00
CA GLU A 7 13.09 2.50 7.84
C GLU A 7 13.37 3.78 7.03
N ALA A 8 12.56 4.09 6.01
CA ALA A 8 12.69 5.32 5.24
C ALA A 8 12.48 6.58 6.10
N PHE A 9 11.56 6.53 7.06
CA PHE A 9 11.35 7.61 8.03
C PHE A 9 12.59 7.81 8.91
N VAL A 10 13.13 6.72 9.46
CA VAL A 10 14.34 6.76 10.31
C VAL A 10 15.53 7.35 9.57
N GLN A 11 15.72 6.95 8.30
CA GLN A 11 16.79 7.48 7.45
C GLN A 11 16.63 8.97 7.18
N GLN A 12 15.41 9.42 6.86
CA GLN A 12 15.14 10.82 6.58
C GLN A 12 15.19 11.72 7.82
N ALA A 13 14.81 11.18 8.98
CA ALA A 13 14.93 11.87 10.27
C ALA A 13 16.38 11.91 10.81
N GLY A 14 17.30 11.14 10.22
CA GLY A 14 18.71 11.10 10.63
C GLY A 14 18.94 10.40 11.98
N TRP A 15 18.00 9.56 12.43
CA TRP A 15 18.08 8.94 13.74
C TRP A 15 18.99 7.71 13.75
N LYS A 16 19.88 7.64 14.74
CA LYS A 16 20.71 6.44 15.01
C LYS A 16 20.01 5.47 15.96
N GLN A 17 19.23 5.99 16.90
CA GLN A 17 18.46 5.23 17.89
C GLN A 17 17.00 5.68 17.80
N PRO A 18 16.20 5.10 16.88
CA PRO A 18 14.87 5.60 16.58
C PRO A 18 13.84 5.31 17.68
N VAL A 19 14.05 4.28 18.51
CA VAL A 19 13.11 3.93 19.57
C VAL A 19 13.29 4.87 20.75
N GLY A 20 12.20 5.48 21.23
CA GLY A 20 12.18 6.49 22.27
C GLY A 20 12.16 7.94 21.76
N GLU A 21 12.43 8.14 20.47
CA GLU A 21 12.34 9.47 19.84
C GLU A 21 10.91 10.00 19.82
N GLN A 22 10.76 11.32 19.89
CA GLN A 22 9.47 12.00 19.87
C GLN A 22 9.21 12.67 18.52
N ILE A 23 8.01 12.43 17.99
CA ILE A 23 7.48 13.07 16.80
C ILE A 23 6.36 14.00 17.24
N THR A 24 6.51 15.29 16.97
CA THR A 24 5.42 16.25 17.04
C THR A 24 4.76 16.30 15.67
N SER A 25 3.53 15.81 15.58
CA SER A 25 2.75 15.84 14.34
C SER A 25 2.03 17.19 14.20
N PHE A 26 1.57 17.49 12.98
CA PHE A 26 0.89 18.75 12.64
C PHE A 26 -0.42 18.99 13.42
N ASP A 27 -0.99 17.93 13.99
CA ASP A 27 -2.15 17.98 14.90
C ASP A 27 -1.78 18.40 16.34
N GLY A 28 -0.51 18.71 16.60
CA GLY A 28 0.02 19.03 17.93
C GLY A 28 0.18 17.81 18.84
N GLY A 29 -0.07 16.61 18.33
CA GLY A 29 0.12 15.37 19.06
C GLY A 29 1.59 15.01 19.21
N ASN A 30 1.99 14.61 20.43
CA ASN A 30 3.31 14.07 20.72
C ASN A 30 3.28 12.53 20.71
N TYR A 31 4.04 11.96 19.78
CA TYR A 31 4.13 10.53 19.53
C TYR A 31 5.52 10.00 19.85
N THR A 32 5.62 8.97 20.68
CA THR A 32 6.86 8.28 21.02
C THR A 32 7.02 7.07 20.13
N VAL A 33 8.15 6.98 19.44
CA VAL A 33 8.46 5.85 18.56
C VAL A 33 8.77 4.61 19.41
N ILE A 34 7.98 3.54 19.23
CA ILE A 34 8.15 2.28 19.97
C ILE A 34 8.70 1.14 19.10
N GLY A 35 8.86 1.37 17.80
CA GLY A 35 9.36 0.36 16.89
C GLY A 35 9.52 0.85 15.46
N VAL A 36 10.29 0.07 14.70
CA VAL A 36 10.60 0.33 13.29
C VAL A 36 10.12 -0.86 12.46
N VAL A 37 9.34 -0.58 11.42
CA VAL A 37 8.84 -1.54 10.45
C VAL A 37 9.73 -1.50 9.22
N LYS A 38 9.99 -2.67 8.61
CA LYS A 38 10.71 -2.74 7.34
C LYS A 38 9.95 -2.01 6.24
N ASN A 39 10.69 -1.41 5.32
CA ASN A 39 10.10 -0.78 4.14
C ASN A 39 9.30 -1.81 3.32
N TYR A 40 8.11 -1.42 2.88
CA TYR A 40 7.26 -2.20 1.97
C TYR A 40 6.62 -1.28 0.94
N HIS A 41 6.27 -1.84 -0.22
CA HIS A 41 5.61 -1.10 -1.29
C HIS A 41 4.11 -0.98 -1.00
N TYR A 42 3.72 0.15 -0.42
CA TYR A 42 2.32 0.52 -0.20
C TYR A 42 1.70 1.28 -1.40
N LYS A 43 2.55 1.69 -2.34
CA LYS A 43 2.25 2.39 -3.60
C LYS A 43 2.76 1.57 -4.79
N PRO A 44 2.43 1.95 -6.05
CA PRO A 44 3.01 1.31 -7.23
C PRO A 44 4.54 1.25 -7.15
N LEU A 45 5.14 0.19 -7.69
CA LEU A 45 6.62 -0.04 -7.65
C LEU A 45 7.42 1.06 -8.37
N THR A 46 6.76 1.84 -9.22
CA THR A 46 7.35 3.03 -9.86
C THR A 46 7.59 4.19 -8.90
N GLU A 47 6.94 4.21 -7.74
CA GLU A 47 7.16 5.21 -6.71
C GLU A 47 8.16 4.75 -5.66
N LYS A 48 9.07 5.65 -5.29
CA LYS A 48 10.01 5.42 -4.19
C LYS A 48 9.25 5.28 -2.86
N ILE A 49 9.68 4.34 -2.02
CA ILE A 49 9.14 4.18 -0.66
C ILE A 49 9.47 5.45 0.15
N GLY A 50 8.43 6.16 0.56
CA GLY A 50 8.54 7.37 1.38
C GLY A 50 8.52 7.09 2.89
N PRO A 51 8.79 8.12 3.70
CA PRO A 51 8.67 8.04 5.16
C PRO A 51 7.20 7.79 5.56
N GLN A 52 6.97 6.82 6.45
CA GLN A 52 5.66 6.51 7.00
C GLN A 52 5.70 6.44 8.52
N PHE A 53 4.63 6.94 9.15
CA PHE A 53 4.34 6.77 10.57
C PHE A 53 2.97 6.12 10.74
N PHE A 54 2.87 5.17 11.66
CA PHE A 54 1.68 4.38 11.94
C PHE A 54 1.19 4.70 13.34
N THR A 55 0.04 5.35 13.41
CA THR A 55 -0.60 5.76 14.67
C THR A 55 -2.00 5.17 14.79
N MET A 56 -2.43 4.94 16.03
CA MET A 56 -3.81 4.59 16.32
C MET A 56 -4.52 5.87 16.79
N ASN A 57 -5.36 6.44 15.93
CA ASN A 57 -6.18 7.59 16.27
C ASN A 57 -7.63 7.14 16.55
N PRO A 58 -8.03 6.96 17.83
CA PRO A 58 -9.38 6.53 18.18
C PRO A 58 -10.47 7.56 17.83
N ALA A 59 -10.12 8.83 17.62
CA ALA A 59 -11.04 9.88 17.17
C ALA A 59 -11.11 9.98 15.63
N GLY A 60 -10.22 9.28 14.91
CA GLY A 60 -10.18 9.27 13.46
C GLY A 60 -11.33 8.48 12.86
N ARG A 61 -11.98 9.03 11.84
CA ARG A 61 -12.89 8.26 10.98
C ARG A 61 -12.06 7.28 10.15
N TYR A 62 -12.10 6.00 10.49
CA TYR A 62 -11.53 4.94 9.65
C TYR A 62 -12.42 4.79 8.40
N GLY A 63 -11.97 5.34 7.27
CA GLY A 63 -12.71 5.31 6.01
C GLY A 63 -12.49 4.05 5.17
N MET A 64 -11.42 3.29 5.42
CA MET A 64 -11.05 2.11 4.64
C MET A 64 -10.48 1.03 5.56
N MET A 65 -10.86 -0.22 5.32
CA MET A 65 -10.40 -1.38 6.06
C MET A 65 -9.73 -2.38 5.10
N TYR A 66 -8.55 -2.87 5.48
CA TYR A 66 -7.86 -3.95 4.78
C TYR A 66 -8.14 -5.26 5.51
N ILE A 67 -8.72 -6.23 4.79
CA ILE A 67 -9.03 -7.56 5.32
C ILE A 67 -8.20 -8.58 4.54
N LYS A 68 -7.35 -9.33 5.25
CA LYS A 68 -6.60 -10.44 4.67
C LYS A 68 -7.44 -11.71 4.75
N ILE A 69 -7.76 -12.27 3.59
CA ILE A 69 -8.50 -13.53 3.45
C ILE A 69 -7.54 -14.68 3.08
N LYS A 70 -7.97 -15.91 3.32
CA LYS A 70 -7.21 -17.10 2.94
C LYS A 70 -7.32 -17.31 1.41
N PRO A 71 -6.22 -17.66 0.71
CA PRO A 71 -6.28 -17.98 -0.71
C PRO A 71 -7.23 -19.16 -0.98
N GLY A 72 -8.03 -19.07 -2.04
CA GLY A 72 -9.00 -20.09 -2.43
C GLY A 72 -10.31 -20.06 -1.63
N THR A 73 -10.50 -19.10 -0.71
CA THR A 73 -11.75 -18.93 0.05
C THR A 73 -12.49 -17.64 -0.30
N GLU A 74 -12.18 -17.03 -1.44
CA GLU A 74 -12.61 -15.67 -1.81
C GLU A 74 -14.13 -15.52 -1.76
N THR A 75 -14.87 -16.43 -2.40
CA THR A 75 -16.34 -16.39 -2.44
C THR A 75 -16.95 -16.52 -1.04
N ALA A 76 -16.49 -17.51 -0.26
CA ALA A 76 -17.02 -17.76 1.08
C ALA A 76 -16.67 -16.62 2.06
N SER A 77 -15.44 -16.12 2.00
CA SER A 77 -14.99 -14.99 2.82
C SER A 77 -15.76 -13.71 2.47
N LEU A 78 -15.96 -13.40 1.19
CA LEU A 78 -16.75 -12.24 0.77
C LEU A 78 -18.19 -12.32 1.25
N GLN A 79 -18.84 -13.49 1.13
CA GLN A 79 -20.21 -13.68 1.62
C GLN A 79 -20.30 -13.44 3.13
N TYR A 80 -19.34 -13.99 3.89
CA TYR A 80 -19.28 -13.80 5.34
C TYR A 80 -19.06 -12.34 5.73
N ILE A 81 -18.12 -11.66 5.06
CA ILE A 81 -17.80 -10.24 5.32
C ILE A 81 -19.00 -9.37 4.97
N ALA A 82 -19.64 -9.58 3.81
CA ALA A 82 -20.79 -8.80 3.37
C ALA A 82 -21.98 -8.96 4.33
N LYS A 83 -22.24 -10.18 4.80
CA LYS A 83 -23.28 -10.44 5.80
C LYS A 83 -22.99 -9.71 7.11
N THR A 84 -21.79 -9.89 7.66
CA THR A 84 -21.37 -9.25 8.91
C THR A 84 -21.41 -7.72 8.80
N PHE A 85 -20.97 -7.17 7.67
CA PHE A 85 -21.01 -5.73 7.42
C PHE A 85 -22.44 -5.20 7.39
N LYS A 86 -23.37 -5.91 6.75
CA LYS A 86 -24.79 -5.53 6.70
C LYS A 86 -25.46 -5.59 8.08
N ASP A 87 -25.08 -6.54 8.92
CA ASP A 87 -25.59 -6.66 10.29
C ASP A 87 -25.11 -5.50 11.17
N LEU A 88 -23.87 -5.03 10.96
CA LEU A 88 -23.28 -3.90 11.71
C LEU A 88 -23.71 -2.53 11.16
N PHE A 89 -23.85 -2.40 9.84
CA PHE A 89 -24.09 -1.15 9.12
C PHE A 89 -25.21 -1.30 8.08
N PRO A 90 -26.47 -1.52 8.50
CA PRO A 90 -27.57 -1.87 7.60
C PRO A 90 -27.92 -0.78 6.57
N LEU A 91 -27.57 0.48 6.86
CA LEU A 91 -27.84 1.64 6.00
C LEU A 91 -26.66 1.99 5.07
N SER A 92 -25.51 1.33 5.20
CA SER A 92 -24.32 1.63 4.39
C SER A 92 -24.11 0.58 3.31
N PRO A 93 -23.84 0.99 2.05
CA PRO A 93 -23.52 0.04 1.00
C PRO A 93 -22.18 -0.65 1.29
N PHE A 94 -22.13 -1.96 1.13
CA PHE A 94 -20.89 -2.73 1.18
C PHE A 94 -20.11 -2.51 -0.12
N ILE A 95 -19.06 -1.71 -0.07
CA ILE A 95 -18.15 -1.45 -1.19
C ILE A 95 -16.82 -2.11 -0.88
N TYR A 96 -16.33 -2.94 -1.79
CA TYR A 96 -15.04 -3.62 -1.66
C TYR A 96 -14.28 -3.56 -2.98
N ASN A 97 -12.95 -3.64 -2.89
CA ASN A 97 -12.07 -3.80 -4.03
C ASN A 97 -11.02 -4.84 -3.68
N PHE A 98 -10.75 -5.77 -4.58
CA PHE A 98 -9.64 -6.69 -4.39
C PHE A 98 -8.31 -5.95 -4.58
N LYS A 99 -7.41 -6.10 -3.61
CA LYS A 99 -6.09 -5.45 -3.68
C LYS A 99 -5.28 -5.94 -4.89
N GLN A 100 -5.48 -7.19 -5.29
CA GLN A 100 -4.86 -7.76 -6.49
C GLN A 100 -5.29 -7.03 -7.76
N GLU A 101 -6.58 -6.81 -7.93
CA GLU A 101 -7.13 -6.11 -9.10
C GLU A 101 -6.66 -4.65 -9.15
N GLN A 102 -6.61 -3.97 -8.01
CA GLN A 102 -6.04 -2.62 -7.93
C GLN A 102 -4.56 -2.58 -8.30
N ASN A 103 -3.79 -3.59 -7.89
CA ASN A 103 -2.38 -3.70 -8.26
C ASN A 103 -2.26 -3.90 -9.78
N GLU A 104 -3.00 -4.83 -10.36
CA GLU A 104 -2.99 -5.09 -11.82
C GLU A 104 -3.33 -3.85 -12.63
N GLN A 105 -4.35 -3.09 -12.21
CA GLN A 105 -4.71 -1.81 -12.83
C GLN A 105 -3.58 -0.78 -12.75
N SER A 106 -2.88 -0.72 -11.61
CA SER A 106 -1.73 0.18 -11.43
C SER A 106 -0.58 -0.16 -12.39
N TYR A 107 -0.42 -1.43 -12.77
CA TYR A 107 0.63 -1.90 -13.70
C TYR A 107 0.19 -2.01 -15.17
N ALA A 108 -1.09 -1.80 -15.48
CA ALA A 108 -1.61 -1.99 -16.84
C ALA A 108 -0.98 -1.03 -17.88
N ALA A 109 -0.55 0.15 -17.45
CA ALA A 109 0.17 1.09 -18.32
C ALA A 109 1.61 0.60 -18.60
N GLU A 110 2.30 0.10 -17.57
CA GLU A 110 3.66 -0.45 -17.70
C GLU A 110 3.69 -1.70 -18.59
N ALA A 111 2.69 -2.58 -18.46
CA ALA A 111 2.54 -3.74 -19.32
C ALA A 111 2.41 -3.37 -20.81
N ARG A 112 1.61 -2.34 -21.13
CA ARG A 112 1.46 -1.82 -22.50
C ARG A 112 2.76 -1.22 -23.04
N TRP A 113 3.48 -0.44 -22.23
CA TRP A 113 4.78 0.11 -22.63
C TRP A 113 5.81 -0.99 -22.91
N LYS A 114 5.83 -2.05 -22.09
CA LYS A 114 6.70 -3.21 -22.29
C LYS A 114 6.44 -3.87 -23.65
N GLU A 115 5.18 -4.05 -24.05
CA GLU A 115 4.84 -4.61 -25.36
C GLU A 115 5.35 -3.74 -26.51
N ILE A 116 5.12 -2.43 -26.46
CA ILE A 116 5.56 -1.50 -27.52
C ILE A 116 7.08 -1.52 -27.68
N ILE A 117 7.81 -1.52 -26.56
CA ILE A 117 9.29 -1.58 -26.57
C ILE A 117 9.75 -2.93 -27.14
N LEU A 118 9.10 -4.03 -26.76
CA LEU A 118 9.46 -5.36 -27.26
C LEU A 118 9.26 -5.46 -28.78
N PHE A 119 8.12 -4.99 -29.30
CA PHE A 119 7.86 -4.95 -30.74
C PHE A 119 8.89 -4.10 -31.48
N SER A 120 9.19 -2.92 -30.95
CA SER A 120 10.20 -2.02 -31.52
C SER A 120 11.58 -2.68 -31.54
N ALA A 121 12.00 -3.31 -30.44
CA ALA A 121 13.29 -3.99 -30.33
C ALA A 121 13.42 -5.13 -31.34
N ILE A 122 12.37 -5.96 -31.49
CA ILE A 122 12.33 -7.04 -32.48
C ILE A 122 12.50 -6.47 -33.90
N LEU A 123 11.75 -5.43 -34.25
CA LEU A 123 11.86 -4.74 -35.54
C LEU A 123 13.27 -4.20 -35.79
N THR A 124 13.86 -3.54 -34.80
CA THR A 124 15.23 -3.02 -34.88
C THR A 124 16.24 -4.14 -35.14
N ILE A 125 16.14 -5.26 -34.43
CA ILE A 125 17.03 -6.42 -34.63
C ILE A 125 16.90 -6.94 -36.07
N PHE A 126 15.67 -7.12 -36.58
CA PHE A 126 15.47 -7.58 -37.96
C PHE A 126 16.08 -6.63 -38.99
N ILE A 127 15.90 -5.31 -38.85
CA ILE A 127 16.46 -4.31 -39.77
C ILE A 127 17.99 -4.32 -39.71
N SER A 128 18.57 -4.40 -38.50
CA SER A 128 20.03 -4.46 -38.32
C SER A 128 20.67 -5.73 -38.88
N CYS A 129 19.92 -6.83 -38.99
CA CYS A 129 20.41 -8.07 -39.61
C CYS A 129 20.28 -8.09 -41.15
N ILE A 130 19.52 -7.16 -41.74
CA ILE A 130 19.33 -7.06 -43.20
C ILE A 130 20.32 -6.05 -43.84
N GLY A 131 20.75 -5.05 -43.07
CA GLY A 131 21.82 -4.11 -43.46
C GLY A 131 23.21 -4.73 -43.34
#